data_AF-A0A7V2TQS4-F1
#
_entry.id   AF-A0A7V2TQS4-F1
#
_cell.length_a   1.000
_cell.length_b   1.000
_cell.length_c   1.000
_cell.angle_alpha   90.00
_cell.angle_beta   90.00
_cell.angle_gamma   90.00
#
_symmetry.space_group_name_H-M   'P 1'
#
loop_
_entity.id
_entity.type
_entity.pdbx_description
1 polymer ?
#
loop_
_entity_poly.entity_id
_entity_poly.type
_entity_poly.pdbx_seq_one_letter_code
_entity_poly.pdbx_strand_id
1 'polypeptide(L)'
;PSAYEKESECLYFIARCPTTWDEIRPLEGVVGSHVLLARRHGDQWWLGGLTNWQDRELTVPLNFLGDGKWNMELFTDGLNADVAAQDYVRETREVTAGESLNVRLARGGGVAAVFTPAR
;
A
#
# COMPACT_ATOMS: atom_id res chain seq x y z
N PRO A 1 -9.94 -19.78 -10.62
CA PRO A 1 -9.17 -19.00 -11.62
C PRO A 1 -9.94 -17.80 -12.18
N SER A 2 -11.22 -17.98 -12.55
CA SER A 2 -12.06 -16.95 -13.20
C SER A 2 -12.31 -15.66 -12.41
N ALA A 3 -12.09 -15.64 -11.10
CA ALA A 3 -12.16 -14.41 -10.30
C ALA A 3 -10.96 -13.48 -10.53
N TYR A 4 -9.76 -14.03 -10.75
CA TYR A 4 -8.55 -13.25 -11.05
C TYR A 4 -8.54 -12.69 -12.48
N GLU A 5 -9.15 -13.42 -13.42
CA GLU A 5 -9.27 -12.97 -14.81
C GLU A 5 -10.18 -11.74 -14.97
N LYS A 6 -11.09 -11.52 -14.01
CA LYS A 6 -11.98 -10.35 -13.97
C LYS A 6 -11.31 -9.10 -13.38
N GLU A 7 -10.24 -9.27 -12.60
CA GLU A 7 -9.56 -8.21 -11.84
C GLU A 7 -8.07 -8.17 -12.21
N SER A 8 -7.79 -7.85 -13.47
CA SER A 8 -6.44 -7.89 -14.04
C SER A 8 -5.46 -6.92 -13.38
N GLU A 9 -5.94 -5.78 -12.87
CA GLU A 9 -5.11 -4.77 -12.19
C GLU A 9 -4.59 -5.28 -10.83
N CYS A 10 -5.48 -5.79 -9.98
CA CYS A 10 -5.12 -6.42 -8.70
C CYS A 10 -4.25 -7.67 -8.90
N LEU A 11 -4.56 -8.49 -9.91
CA LEU A 11 -3.76 -9.66 -10.25
C LEU A 11 -2.32 -9.26 -10.61
N TYR A 12 -2.15 -8.19 -11.39
CA TYR A 12 -0.83 -7.71 -11.78
C TYR A 12 -0.01 -7.20 -10.59
N PHE A 13 -0.65 -6.51 -9.64
CA PHE A 13 0.00 -6.09 -8.40
C PHE A 13 0.48 -7.28 -7.57
N ILE A 14 -0.40 -8.26 -7.33
CA ILE A 14 -0.08 -9.47 -6.55
C ILE A 14 1.03 -10.28 -7.23
N ALA A 15 0.95 -10.45 -8.56
CA ALA A 15 1.94 -11.21 -9.32
C ALA A 15 3.34 -10.58 -9.31
N ARG A 16 3.44 -9.26 -9.12
CA ARG A 16 4.71 -8.54 -9.01
C ARG A 16 5.30 -8.52 -7.61
N CYS A 17 4.52 -8.85 -6.58
CA CYS A 17 4.98 -8.81 -5.20
C CYS A 17 6.09 -9.86 -4.99
N PRO A 18 7.30 -9.44 -4.58
CA PRO A 18 8.40 -10.37 -4.41
C PRO A 18 8.20 -11.24 -3.17
N THR A 19 8.83 -12.41 -3.19
CA THR A 19 8.80 -13.37 -2.07
C THR A 19 9.98 -13.21 -1.11
N THR A 20 10.99 -12.42 -1.50
CA THR A 20 12.19 -12.11 -0.71
C THR A 20 12.33 -10.61 -0.53
N TRP A 21 12.90 -10.19 0.59
CA TRP A 21 13.00 -8.78 0.96
C TRP A 21 14.41 -8.51 1.46
N ASP A 22 15.03 -7.45 0.94
CA ASP A 22 16.32 -6.97 1.40
C ASP A 22 16.17 -6.23 2.73
N GLU A 23 15.02 -5.60 2.91
CA GLU A 23 14.75 -4.75 4.06
C GLU A 23 13.28 -4.76 4.43
N ILE A 24 13.01 -4.72 5.74
CA ILE A 24 11.67 -4.67 6.30
C ILE A 24 11.66 -3.57 7.37
N ARG A 25 10.77 -2.58 7.21
CA ARG A 25 10.58 -1.45 8.11
C ARG A 25 9.15 -1.41 8.64
N PRO A 26 8.91 -1.80 9.90
CA PRO A 26 7.66 -1.51 10.58
C PRO A 26 7.54 0.01 10.74
N LEU A 27 6.49 0.60 10.16
CA LEU A 27 6.26 2.04 10.23
C LEU A 27 5.33 2.37 11.40
N GLU A 28 4.27 1.59 11.57
CA GLU A 28 3.31 1.74 12.66
C GLU A 28 2.64 0.40 12.96
N GLY A 29 2.20 0.19 14.20
CA GLY A 29 1.38 -0.96 14.51
C GLY A 29 1.01 -1.08 15.97
N VAL A 30 -0.23 -1.51 16.20
CA VAL A 30 -0.78 -1.80 17.53
C VAL A 30 -1.45 -3.17 17.46
N VAL A 31 -1.04 -4.08 18.33
CA VAL A 31 -1.56 -5.46 18.38
C VAL A 31 -3.08 -5.44 18.53
N GLY A 32 -3.78 -6.18 17.65
CA GLY A 32 -5.25 -6.25 17.63
C GLY A 32 -5.94 -5.03 16.98
N SER A 33 -5.18 -4.07 16.48
CA SER A 33 -5.70 -2.82 15.92
C SER A 33 -5.32 -2.63 14.45
N HIS A 34 -4.04 -2.42 14.15
CA HIS A 34 -3.57 -2.20 12.79
C HIS A 34 -2.07 -2.45 12.69
N VAL A 35 -1.60 -2.59 11.45
CA VAL A 35 -0.17 -2.68 11.11
C VAL A 35 0.10 -1.92 9.83
N LEU A 36 1.26 -1.29 9.76
CA LEU A 36 1.77 -0.61 8.57
C LEU A 36 3.25 -0.97 8.40
N LEU A 37 3.59 -1.53 7.24
CA LEU A 37 4.90 -2.11 6.96
C LEU A 37 5.38 -1.65 5.58
N ALA A 38 6.62 -1.19 5.50
CA ALA A 38 7.33 -1.00 4.24
C ALA A 38 8.39 -2.10 4.08
N ARG A 39 8.52 -2.66 2.87
CA ARG A 39 9.52 -3.68 2.55
C ARG A 39 10.24 -3.32 1.26
N ARG A 40 11.55 -3.54 1.20
CA ARG A 40 12.37 -3.23 0.02
C ARG A 40 12.82 -4.51 -0.68
N HIS A 41 12.78 -4.49 -2.00
CA HIS A 41 13.38 -5.49 -2.86
C HIS A 41 14.06 -4.79 -4.04
N GLY A 42 15.40 -4.87 -4.11
CA GLY A 42 16.21 -4.06 -4.99
C GLY A 42 15.99 -2.56 -4.71
N ASP A 43 15.61 -1.84 -5.76
CA ASP A 43 15.33 -0.40 -5.71
C ASP A 43 13.84 -0.08 -5.50
N GLN A 44 12.99 -1.10 -5.31
CA GLN A 44 11.55 -0.92 -5.16
C GLN A 44 11.13 -1.07 -3.70
N TRP A 45 10.22 -0.20 -3.28
CA TRP A 45 9.57 -0.30 -1.97
C TRP A 45 8.12 -0.73 -2.10
N TRP A 46 7.68 -1.56 -1.17
CA TRP A 46 6.33 -2.08 -1.08
C TRP A 46 5.76 -1.75 0.29
N LEU A 47 4.65 -1.02 0.31
CA LEU A 47 3.91 -0.68 1.52
C LEU A 47 2.69 -1.59 1.64
N GLY A 48 2.45 -2.10 2.82
CA GLY A 48 1.22 -2.82 3.16
C GLY A 48 0.70 -2.36 4.51
N GLY A 49 -0.60 -2.09 4.59
CA GLY A 49 -1.28 -1.77 5.81
C GLY A 49 -2.61 -2.51 5.93
N LEU A 50 -2.96 -2.89 7.15
CA LEU A 50 -4.21 -3.58 7.47
C LEU A 50 -4.78 -3.01 8.76
N THR A 51 -6.10 -2.86 8.83
CA THR A 51 -6.80 -2.46 10.06
C THR A 51 -7.76 -3.55 10.54
N ASN A 52 -8.23 -3.41 11.77
CA ASN A 52 -9.28 -4.22 12.36
C ASN A 52 -10.67 -3.68 11.97
N TRP A 53 -11.71 -4.02 12.74
CA TRP A 53 -13.10 -3.60 12.47
C TRP A 53 -13.39 -2.11 12.69
N GLN A 54 -12.36 -1.28 12.92
CA GLN A 54 -12.45 0.18 13.04
C GLN A 54 -11.78 0.83 11.82
N ASP A 55 -12.45 1.82 11.25
CA ASP A 55 -11.88 2.68 10.22
C ASP A 55 -10.77 3.56 10.82
N ARG A 56 -9.77 3.89 9.99
CA ARG A 56 -8.60 4.66 10.43
C ARG A 56 -8.12 5.57 9.33
N GLU A 57 -7.58 6.70 9.74
CA GLU A 57 -6.69 7.52 8.91
C GLU A 57 -5.28 7.34 9.43
N LEU A 58 -4.36 6.95 8.56
CA LEU A 58 -2.95 6.79 8.87
C LEU A 58 -2.14 7.79 8.05
N THR A 59 -1.17 8.42 8.70
CA THR A 59 -0.19 9.29 8.02
C THR A 59 1.11 8.52 7.87
N VAL A 60 1.44 8.17 6.62
CA VAL A 60 2.64 7.39 6.28
C VAL A 60 3.78 8.33 5.91
N PRO A 61 4.85 8.43 6.72
CA PRO A 61 6.03 9.18 6.33
C PRO A 61 6.79 8.42 5.24
N LEU A 62 7.06 9.06 4.10
CA LEU A 62 7.77 8.48 2.97
C LEU A 62 9.29 8.69 3.04
N ASN A 63 9.83 8.90 4.25
CA ASN A 63 11.27 9.07 4.49
C ASN A 63 12.06 7.78 4.25
N PHE A 64 11.40 6.61 4.25
CA PHE A 64 12.07 5.34 3.96
C PHE A 64 12.47 5.18 2.49
N LEU A 65 11.91 6.00 1.60
CA LEU A 65 12.25 5.98 0.16
C LEU A 65 13.67 6.48 -0.11
N GLY A 66 14.31 7.20 0.82
CA GLY A 66 15.65 7.75 0.63
C GLY A 66 15.60 9.16 0.04
N ASP A 67 16.30 9.41 -1.07
CA ASP A 67 16.30 10.69 -1.77
C ASP A 67 15.67 10.57 -3.16
N GLY A 68 15.21 11.70 -3.70
CA GLY A 68 14.70 11.80 -5.07
C GLY A 68 13.19 11.63 -5.22
N LYS A 69 12.78 11.43 -6.47
CA LYS A 69 11.39 11.30 -6.90
C LYS A 69 11.05 9.84 -7.16
N TRP A 70 9.80 9.48 -6.88
CA TRP A 70 9.32 8.11 -6.91
C TRP A 70 7.96 8.08 -7.58
N ASN A 71 7.73 7.10 -8.45
CA ASN A 71 6.40 6.79 -8.94
C ASN A 71 5.73 5.85 -7.93
N MET A 72 4.65 6.33 -7.33
CA MET A 72 3.79 5.54 -6.44
C MET A 72 2.60 5.00 -7.22
N GLU A 73 2.37 3.72 -7.08
CA GLU A 73 1.12 3.06 -7.45
C GLU A 73 0.46 2.55 -6.15
N LEU A 74 -0.67 3.17 -5.78
CA LEU A 74 -1.37 3.02 -4.52
C LEU A 74 -2.73 2.36 -4.76
N PHE A 75 -3.03 1.33 -3.98
CA PHE A 75 -4.31 0.67 -3.88
C PHE A 75 -4.87 0.93 -2.48
N THR A 76 -6.02 1.61 -2.41
CA THR A 76 -6.73 1.91 -1.16
C THR A 76 -8.15 1.40 -1.23
N ASP A 77 -8.74 1.18 -0.07
CA ASP A 77 -10.16 0.92 0.07
C ASP A 77 -10.98 2.05 -0.58
N GLY A 78 -11.93 1.69 -1.43
CA GLY A 78 -12.89 2.62 -2.02
C GLY A 78 -13.92 3.12 -0.99
N LEU A 79 -14.68 4.14 -1.37
CA LEU A 79 -15.62 4.82 -0.47
C LEU A 79 -16.70 3.88 0.11
N ASN A 80 -17.04 2.79 -0.59
CA ASN A 80 -18.03 1.80 -0.14
C ASN A 80 -17.39 0.46 0.26
N ALA A 81 -16.08 0.42 0.52
CA ALA A 81 -15.38 -0.82 0.87
C ALA A 81 -15.89 -1.47 2.17
N ASP A 82 -16.60 -0.70 3.02
CA ASP A 82 -17.30 -1.18 4.20
C ASP A 82 -18.54 -2.04 3.89
N VAL A 83 -19.11 -1.89 2.69
CA VAL A 83 -20.29 -2.63 2.20
C VAL A 83 -19.93 -3.60 1.07
N ALA A 84 -18.97 -3.26 0.22
CA ALA A 84 -18.50 -4.07 -0.89
C ALA A 84 -16.96 -4.09 -0.94
N ALA A 85 -16.35 -5.17 -0.44
CA ALA A 85 -14.89 -5.35 -0.34
C ALA A 85 -14.11 -5.34 -1.68
N GLN A 86 -14.80 -5.12 -2.81
CA GLN A 86 -14.26 -5.05 -4.17
C GLN A 86 -14.18 -3.60 -4.68
N ASP A 87 -14.69 -2.61 -3.92
CA ASP A 87 -14.48 -1.20 -4.21
C ASP A 87 -13.06 -0.81 -3.76
N TYR A 88 -12.16 -0.62 -4.71
CA TYR A 88 -10.80 -0.13 -4.48
C TYR A 88 -10.48 1.03 -5.42
N VAL A 89 -9.65 1.95 -4.94
CA VAL A 89 -9.11 3.04 -5.75
C VAL A 89 -7.65 2.76 -6.03
N ARG A 90 -7.32 2.68 -7.32
CA ARG A 90 -5.95 2.69 -7.82
C ARG A 90 -5.56 4.12 -8.18
N GLU A 91 -4.53 4.63 -7.52
CA GLU A 91 -3.95 5.94 -7.80
C GLU A 91 -2.48 5.78 -8.20
N THR A 92 -2.09 6.40 -9.30
CA THR A 92 -0.67 6.50 -9.68
C THR A 92 -0.27 7.96 -9.71
N ARG A 93 0.73 8.32 -8.91
CA ARG A 93 1.30 9.68 -8.92
C ARG A 93 2.79 9.69 -8.55
N GLU A 94 3.46 10.77 -8.90
CA GLU A 94 4.82 11.04 -8.45
C GLU A 94 4.78 11.53 -6.99
N VAL A 95 5.66 10.99 -6.17
CA VAL A 95 5.89 11.34 -4.78
C VAL A 95 7.37 11.64 -4.55
N THR A 96 7.68 12.50 -3.61
CA THR A 96 9.05 12.83 -3.20
C THR A 96 9.35 12.18 -1.86
N ALA A 97 10.56 11.66 -1.71
CA ALA A 97 10.96 11.12 -0.42
C ALA A 97 10.89 12.18 0.69
N GLY A 98 10.39 11.78 1.86
CA GLY A 98 10.18 12.66 3.00
C GLY A 98 8.83 13.38 3.07
N GLU A 99 7.98 13.28 2.04
CA GLU A 99 6.59 13.73 2.17
C GLU A 99 5.77 12.77 3.06
N SER A 100 4.54 13.18 3.39
CA SER A 100 3.61 12.36 4.18
C SER A 100 2.39 12.00 3.34
N LEU A 101 2.11 10.71 3.23
CA LEU A 101 0.95 10.17 2.53
C LEU A 101 -0.16 9.88 3.54
N ASN A 102 -1.32 10.53 3.39
CA ASN A 102 -2.50 10.20 4.19
C ASN A 102 -3.29 9.10 3.50
N VAL A 103 -3.55 8.01 4.20
CA VAL A 103 -4.35 6.87 3.71
C VAL A 103 -5.50 6.61 4.66
N ARG A 104 -6.68 6.39 4.09
CA ARG A 104 -7.87 5.97 4.84
C ARG A 104 -8.02 4.46 4.67
N LEU A 105 -8.16 3.76 5.79
CA LEU A 105 -8.47 2.34 5.85
C LEU A 105 -9.93 2.18 6.26
N ALA A 106 -10.71 1.50 5.43
CA ALA A 106 -12.07 1.12 5.78
C ALA A 106 -12.05 -0.02 6.80
N ARG A 107 -13.21 -0.30 7.41
CA ARG A 107 -13.34 -1.33 8.44
C ARG A 107 -12.96 -2.71 7.88
N GLY A 108 -11.95 -3.35 8.44
CA GLY A 108 -11.42 -4.64 7.97
C GLY A 108 -10.68 -4.56 6.63
N GLY A 109 -10.42 -3.36 6.13
CA GLY A 109 -9.74 -3.12 4.87
C GLY A 109 -8.23 -2.93 5.02
N GLY A 110 -7.64 -2.31 4.01
CA GLY A 110 -6.20 -2.20 3.92
C GLY A 110 -5.71 -1.21 2.86
N VAL A 111 -4.40 -1.11 2.80
CA VAL A 111 -3.69 -0.32 1.79
C VAL A 111 -2.52 -1.13 1.28
N ALA A 112 -2.27 -1.05 -0.02
CA ALA A 112 -1.07 -1.59 -0.63
C ALA A 112 -0.50 -0.56 -1.58
N ALA A 113 0.81 -0.35 -1.56
CA ALA A 113 1.45 0.54 -2.52
C ALA A 113 2.78 -0.05 -2.99
N VAL A 114 3.17 0.29 -4.21
CA VAL A 114 4.51 0.06 -4.72
C VAL A 114 5.12 1.40 -5.14
N PHE A 115 6.37 1.61 -4.75
CA PHE A 115 7.15 2.78 -5.09
C PHE A 115 8.32 2.33 -5.96
N THR A 116 8.48 3.00 -7.09
CA THR A 116 9.57 2.78 -8.04
C THR A 116 10.32 4.10 -8.26
N PRO A 117 11.66 4.11 -8.33
CA PRO A 117 12.39 5.34 -8.57
C PRO A 117 11.94 6.00 -9.88
N ALA A 118 11.64 7.29 -9.85
CA ALA A 118 11.41 8.07 -11.06
C ALA A 118 12.77 8.32 -11.73
N ARG A 119 12.89 7.97 -13.01
CA ARG A 119 14.10 8.19 -13.80
C ARG A 119 14.18 9.62 -14.31
#